data_AF-A0A3M1KT03-F1
#
_entry.id   AF-A0A3M1KT03-F1
#
_cell.length_a   1.000
_cell.length_b   1.000
_cell.length_c   1.000
_cell.angle_alpha   90.00
_cell.angle_beta   90.00
_cell.angle_gamma   90.00
#
_symmetry.space_group_name_H-M   'P 1'
#
loop_
_entity.id
_entity.type
_entity.pdbx_description
1 polymer ?
#
loop_
_entity_poly.entity_id
_entity_poly.type
_entity_poly.pdbx_seq_one_letter_code
_entity_poly.pdbx_strand_id
1 'polypeptide(L)' 'MCVVGAQSALAVTINVVNNDGPGEGFNDATPVTPVGGNSGTTLGEQRLLAFQYAADLWGSRIDSNVTLT' A
#
# COMPACT_ATOMS: atom_id res chain seq x y z
N MET A 1 5.99 -35.56 23.21
CA MET A 1 5.25 -34.28 23.11
C MET A 1 5.74 -33.54 21.87
N CYS A 2 4.93 -33.49 20.80
CA CYS A 2 5.21 -32.67 19.63
C CYS A 2 4.77 -31.25 19.96
N VAL A 3 5.71 -30.31 20.08
CA VAL A 3 5.38 -28.90 20.30
C VAL A 3 4.95 -28.35 18.94
N VAL A 4 3.64 -28.26 18.71
CA VAL A 4 3.11 -27.50 17.58
C VAL A 4 3.23 -26.03 17.97
N GLY A 5 4.31 -25.38 17.56
CA GLY A 5 4.42 -23.94 17.65
C GLY A 5 3.38 -23.33 16.72
N ALA A 6 2.34 -22.72 17.27
CA ALA A 6 1.48 -21.83 16.50
C ALA A 6 2.35 -20.64 16.08
N GLN A 7 2.82 -20.64 14.84
CA GLN A 7 3.38 -19.44 14.22
C GLN A 7 2.21 -18.45 14.15
N SER A 8 2.18 -17.45 15.03
CA SER A 8 1.30 -16.31 14.85
C SER A 8 1.65 -15.69 13.51
N ALA A 9 0.76 -15.79 12.51
CA ALA A 9 0.93 -15.11 11.24
C ALA A 9 1.02 -13.61 11.54
N LEU A 10 2.22 -13.05 11.45
CA LEU A 10 2.41 -11.62 11.63
C LEU A 10 2.19 -10.98 10.28
N ALA A 11 1.14 -10.15 10.19
CA ALA A 11 0.93 -9.31 9.02
C ALA A 11 2.21 -8.53 8.71
N VAL A 12 2.63 -8.55 7.45
CA VAL A 12 3.82 -7.84 7.00
C VAL A 12 3.49 -6.41 6.63
N THR A 13 4.36 -5.48 6.98
CA THR A 13 4.28 -4.10 6.50
C THR A 13 4.82 -4.02 5.07
N ILE A 14 4.02 -3.50 4.14
CA ILE A 14 4.44 -3.17 2.77
C ILE A 14 4.49 -1.64 2.67
N ASN A 15 5.68 -1.10 2.42
CA ASN A 15 5.91 0.33 2.30
C ASN A 15 5.98 0.74 0.84
N VAL A 16 5.05 1.59 0.37
CA VAL A 16 5.07 2.09 -1.00
C VAL A 16 6.15 3.17 -1.12
N VAL A 17 7.22 2.86 -1.84
CA VAL A 17 8.28 3.82 -2.15
C VAL A 17 7.97 4.53 -3.47
N ASN A 18 7.59 5.80 -3.38
CA ASN A 18 7.35 6.64 -4.54
C ASN A 18 8.67 7.28 -5.02
N ASN A 19 9.17 6.83 -6.18
CA ASN A 19 10.35 7.36 -6.85
C ASN A 19 10.01 8.18 -8.10
N ASP A 20 8.73 8.50 -8.30
CA ASP A 20 8.30 9.31 -9.44
C ASP A 20 8.87 10.73 -9.34
N GLY A 21 9.22 11.32 -10.47
CA GLY A 21 9.54 12.73 -10.61
C GLY A 21 8.31 13.64 -10.49
N PRO A 22 8.47 14.97 -10.58
CA PRO A 22 7.35 15.89 -10.55
C PRO A 22 6.42 15.72 -11.77
N GLY A 23 5.11 15.63 -11.54
CA GLY A 23 4.11 15.61 -12.61
C GLY A 23 3.90 14.27 -13.29
N GLU A 24 4.51 13.18 -12.81
CA GLU A 24 4.31 11.83 -13.34
C GLU A 24 3.74 10.86 -12.28
N GLY A 25 3.10 9.79 -12.74
CA GLY A 25 2.66 8.67 -11.90
C GLY A 25 1.83 9.10 -10.68
N PHE A 26 2.37 8.86 -9.48
CA PHE A 26 1.84 9.23 -8.16
C PHE A 26 2.00 10.72 -7.82
N ASN A 27 2.86 11.44 -8.53
CA ASN A 27 3.11 12.89 -8.37
C ASN A 27 2.40 13.74 -9.45
N ASP A 28 1.52 13.12 -10.23
CA ASP A 28 0.68 13.82 -11.21
C ASP A 28 -0.28 14.78 -10.48
N ALA A 29 -0.05 16.09 -10.66
CA ALA A 29 -0.79 17.16 -9.99
C ALA A 29 -2.12 17.52 -10.69
N THR A 30 -2.52 16.80 -11.73
CA THR A 30 -3.78 17.05 -12.46
C THR A 30 -4.97 16.97 -11.50
N PRO A 31 -5.72 18.07 -11.30
CA PRO A 31 -6.85 18.06 -10.37
C PRO A 31 -7.96 17.12 -10.84
N VAL A 32 -8.48 16.30 -9.92
CA VAL A 32 -9.62 15.41 -10.16
C VAL A 32 -10.52 15.39 -8.94
N THR A 33 -11.82 15.19 -9.16
CA THR A 33 -12.76 15.00 -8.05
C THR A 33 -12.51 13.66 -7.37
N PRO A 34 -12.61 13.54 -6.04
CA PRO A 34 -12.61 12.27 -5.32
C PRO A 34 -13.58 11.24 -5.90
N VAL A 35 -13.18 9.97 -5.98
CA VAL A 35 -14.01 8.88 -6.54
C VAL A 35 -13.97 7.65 -5.63
N GLY A 36 -15.11 7.01 -5.40
CA GLY A 36 -15.18 5.65 -4.86
C GLY A 36 -14.56 5.46 -3.47
N GLY A 37 -14.57 6.50 -2.63
CA GLY A 37 -13.94 6.47 -1.29
C GLY A 37 -12.46 6.88 -1.27
N ASN A 38 -11.86 7.15 -2.44
CA ASN A 38 -10.53 7.72 -2.54
C ASN A 38 -10.61 9.25 -2.37
N SER A 39 -10.05 9.77 -1.28
CA SER A 39 -10.08 11.19 -0.95
C SER A 39 -9.11 12.06 -1.74
N GLY A 40 -8.27 11.47 -2.59
CA GLY A 40 -7.27 12.20 -3.36
C GLY A 40 -7.88 13.24 -4.30
N THR A 41 -7.24 14.39 -4.38
CA THR A 41 -7.67 15.56 -5.16
C THR A 41 -6.84 15.78 -6.43
N THR A 42 -5.73 15.05 -6.58
CA THR A 42 -4.98 14.94 -7.84
C THR A 42 -5.00 13.51 -8.36
N LEU A 43 -4.75 13.34 -9.64
CA LEU A 43 -4.73 12.02 -10.27
C LEU A 43 -3.62 11.14 -9.67
N GLY A 44 -2.46 11.73 -9.40
CA GLY A 44 -1.34 11.04 -8.74
C GLY A 44 -1.68 10.62 -7.31
N GLU A 45 -2.29 11.51 -6.53
CA GLU A 45 -2.71 11.22 -5.16
C GLU A 45 -3.71 10.06 -5.11
N GLN A 46 -4.70 10.06 -6.02
CA GLN A 46 -5.65 8.94 -6.08
C GLN A 46 -4.97 7.61 -6.41
N ARG A 47 -4.01 7.59 -7.36
CA ARG A 47 -3.25 6.37 -7.68
C ARG A 47 -2.45 5.87 -6.48
N LEU A 48 -1.76 6.77 -5.77
CA LEU A 48 -0.97 6.42 -4.59
C LEU A 48 -1.84 5.84 -3.47
N LEU A 49 -2.98 6.49 -3.17
CA LEU A 49 -3.91 6.00 -2.14
C LEU A 49 -4.51 4.64 -2.50
N ALA A 50 -4.85 4.42 -3.77
CA ALA A 50 -5.35 3.13 -4.23
C ALA A 50 -4.28 2.03 -4.11
N PHE A 51 -3.02 2.38 -4.42
CA PHE A 51 -1.90 1.45 -4.33
C PHE A 51 -1.56 1.11 -2.88
N GLN A 52 -1.56 2.10 -1.98
CA GLN A 52 -1.37 1.88 -0.54
C GLN A 52 -2.47 0.98 0.04
N TYR A 53 -3.74 1.22 -0.33
CA TYR A 53 -4.83 0.35 0.11
C TYR A 53 -4.63 -1.10 -0.35
N ALA A 54 -4.18 -1.31 -1.59
CA ALA A 54 -3.83 -2.64 -2.07
C ALA A 54 -2.66 -3.25 -1.27
N ALA A 55 -1.61 -2.47 -1.00
CA ALA A 55 -0.45 -2.90 -0.20
C ALA A 55 -0.87 -3.33 1.21
N ASP A 56 -1.78 -2.61 1.86
CA ASP A 56 -2.31 -2.97 3.18
C ASP A 56 -3.10 -4.30 3.13
N LEU A 57 -3.91 -4.50 2.08
CA LEU A 57 -4.62 -5.77 1.87
C LEU A 57 -3.65 -6.94 1.68
N TRP A 58 -2.57 -6.74 0.92
CA TRP A 58 -1.56 -7.78 0.73
C TRP A 58 -0.75 -8.04 2.00
N GLY A 59 -0.37 -6.99 2.73
CA GLY A 59 0.35 -7.07 4.00
C GLY A 59 -0.39 -7.90 5.05
N SER A 60 -1.72 -7.81 5.07
CA SER A 60 -2.57 -8.62 5.96
C SER A 60 -2.58 -10.12 5.66
N ARG A 61 -2.10 -10.55 4.47
CA ARG A 61 -2.17 -11.94 3.98
C ARG A 61 -0.81 -12.64 3.90
N ILE A 62 0.27 -11.89 3.95
CA ILE A 62 1.62 -12.43 3.82
C ILE A 62 2.21 -12.58 5.22
N ASP A 63 2.58 -13.82 5.56
CA ASP A 63 3.31 -14.13 6.79
C ASP A 63 4.80 -13.91 6.55
N SER A 64 5.30 -12.77 7.02
CA SER A 64 6.71 -12.39 6.92
C SER A 64 7.07 -11.47 8.06
N ASN A 65 8.22 -11.69 8.66
CA ASN A 65 8.80 -10.79 9.65
C ASN A 65 9.72 -9.71 9.01
N VAL A 66 9.77 -9.64 7.68
CA VAL A 66 10.57 -8.67 6.92
C VAL A 66 9.67 -7.68 6.22
N THR A 67 9.88 -6.38 6.45
CA THR A 67 9.22 -5.29 5.71
C THR A 67 9.50 -5.38 4.22
N LEU A 68 8.47 -5.23 3.39
CA LEU A 68 8.57 -5.18 1.94
C LEU A 68 8.50 -3.72 1.47
N THR A 69 9.21 -3.40 0.39
CA THR A 69 9.26 -2.06 -0.22
C THR A 69 9.07 -2.14 -1.71
#